data_AF-A0A5K1G608-F1
#
_entry.id   AF-A0A5K1G608-F1
#
_cell.length_a   1.000
_cell.length_b   1.000
_cell.length_c   1.000
_cell.angle_alpha   90.00
_cell.angle_beta   90.00
_cell.angle_gamma   90.00
#
_symmetry.space_group_name_H-M   'P 1'
#
loop_
_entity.id
_entity.type
_entity.pdbx_description
1 polymer ?
#
loop_
_entity_poly.entity_id
_entity_poly.type
_entity_poly.pdbx_seq_one_letter_code
_entity_poly.pdbx_strand_id
1 'polypeptide(L)' 'AGLGRHFFEPDSLFRMEIVILSKLNWKLRSVTPFSFIELFARKVNPSQELNGPIVSRGIQLILSIIR' A
#
# COMPACT_ATOMS: atom_id res chain seq x y z
N ALA A 1 -25.90 15.32 -1.16
CA ALA A 1 -25.46 15.04 -2.53
C ALA A 1 -24.73 13.70 -2.53
N GLY A 2 -25.35 12.65 -3.06
CA GLY A 2 -24.77 11.30 -3.04
C GLY A 2 -23.55 11.24 -3.96
N LEU A 3 -22.43 10.75 -3.44
CA LEU A 3 -21.27 10.38 -4.25
C LEU A 3 -21.76 9.35 -5.28
N GLY A 4 -21.70 9.72 -6.56
CA GLY A 4 -22.23 8.94 -7.67
C GLY A 4 -21.67 7.52 -7.64
N ARG A 5 -22.57 6.53 -7.69
CA ARG A 5 -22.18 5.13 -7.81
C ARG A 5 -21.62 4.95 -9.22
N HIS A 6 -20.30 4.88 -9.34
CA HIS A 6 -19.64 4.61 -10.61
C HIS A 6 -19.87 3.13 -10.97
N PHE A 7 -20.83 2.87 -11.84
CA PHE A 7 -21.05 1.54 -12.40
C PHE A 7 -20.13 1.35 -13.60
N PHE A 8 -19.07 0.57 -13.41
CA PHE A 8 -18.22 0.13 -14.52
C PHE A 8 -18.76 -1.20 -15.05
N GLU A 9 -19.01 -1.27 -16.35
CA GLU A 9 -19.30 -2.53 -17.03
C GLU A 9 -18.09 -3.48 -16.88
N PRO A 10 -18.29 -4.79 -16.67
CA PRO A 10 -17.20 -5.75 -16.54
C PRO A 10 -16.15 -5.66 -17.66
N ASP A 11 -16.60 -5.49 -18.91
CA ASP A 11 -15.73 -5.34 -20.07
C ASP A 11 -14.86 -4.07 -20.00
N SER A 12 -15.43 -2.99 -19.45
CA SER A 12 -14.69 -1.75 -19.24
C SER A 12 -13.62 -1.92 -18.15
N LEU A 13 -13.94 -2.63 -17.06
CA LEU A 13 -12.99 -2.92 -15.99
C LEU A 13 -11.79 -3.74 -16.51
N PHE A 14 -12.04 -4.79 -17.29
CA PHE A 14 -10.98 -5.61 -17.88
C PHE A 14 -10.07 -4.78 -18.82
N ARG A 15 -10.65 -3.95 -19.69
CA ARG A 15 -9.86 -3.05 -20.56
C ARG A 15 -9.01 -2.08 -19.74
N MET A 16 -9.57 -1.52 -18.67
CA MET A 16 -8.84 -0.62 -17.77
C MET A 16 -7.66 -1.33 -17.10
N GLU A 17 -7.86 -2.56 -16.61
CA GLU A 17 -6.79 -3.37 -16.02
C GLU A 17 -5.63 -3.58 -17.01
N ILE A 18 -5.91 -4.01 -18.24
CA ILE A 18 -4.87 -4.24 -19.26
C ILE A 18 -4.12 -2.95 -19.61
N VAL A 19 -4.81 -1.81 -19.71
CA VAL A 19 -4.17 -0.51 -19.95
C VAL A 19 -3.26 -0.12 -18.79
N ILE A 20 -3.74 -0.24 -17.55
CA ILE A 20 -2.96 0.09 -16.35
C ILE A 20 -1.72 -0.82 -16.25
N LEU A 21 -1.89 -2.12 -16.40
CA LEU A 21 -0.79 -3.10 -16.35
C LEU A 21 0.26 -2.80 -17.41
N SER A 22 -0.18 -2.51 -18.64
CA SER A 22 0.72 -2.13 -19.72
C SER A 22 1.48 -0.84 -19.43
N LYS A 23 0.80 0.19 -18.90
CA LYS A 23 1.46 1.47 -18.51
C LYS A 23 2.44 1.30 -17.36
N LEU A 24 2.18 0.37 -16.44
CA LEU A 24 3.09 0.01 -15.36
C LEU A 24 4.23 -0.92 -15.82
N ASN A 25 4.29 -1.30 -17.11
CA ASN A 25 5.20 -2.34 -17.61
C ASN A 25 5.10 -3.64 -16.81
N TRP A 26 3.89 -3.99 -16.38
CA TRP A 26 3.58 -5.13 -15.52
C TRP A 26 4.29 -5.11 -14.15
N LYS A 27 4.87 -3.96 -13.74
CA LYS A 27 5.54 -3.79 -12.45
C LYS A 27 4.53 -3.51 -11.35
N LEU A 28 3.85 -4.56 -10.90
CA LEU A 28 2.87 -4.48 -9.81
C LEU A 28 3.49 -4.45 -8.40
N ARG A 29 4.79 -4.77 -8.29
CA ARG A 29 5.51 -4.81 -7.01
C ARG A 29 6.00 -3.41 -6.63
N SER A 30 5.05 -2.53 -6.29
CA SER A 30 5.39 -1.21 -5.76
C SER A 30 6.05 -1.35 -4.40
N VAL A 31 7.18 -0.66 -4.22
CA VAL A 31 7.81 -0.51 -2.92
C VAL A 31 7.12 0.65 -2.22
N THR A 32 6.54 0.37 -1.04
CA THR A 32 5.85 1.38 -0.23
C THR A 32 6.65 1.62 1.05
N PRO A 33 6.46 2.75 1.76
CA PRO A 33 7.10 2.95 3.06
C PRO A 33 6.82 1.80 4.06
N PHE A 34 5.65 1.16 3.94
CA PHE A 34 5.26 0.01 4.76
C PHE A 34 6.17 -1.21 4.55
N SER A 35 6.75 -1.37 3.36
CA SER A 35 7.71 -2.45 3.05
C SER A 35 8.98 -2.39 3.92
N PHE A 36 9.25 -1.26 4.57
CA PHE A 36 10.43 -1.05 5.41
C PHE A 36 10.16 -1.10 6.91
N ILE A 37 8.91 -1.31 7.35
CA ILE A 37 8.55 -1.30 8.79
C ILE A 37 9.41 -2.27 9.58
N GLU A 38 9.58 -3.50 9.09
CA GLU A 38 10.40 -4.50 9.77
C GLU A 38 11.88 -4.09 9.86
N LEU A 39 12.41 -3.54 8.77
CA LEU A 39 13.80 -3.08 8.71
C LEU A 39 14.03 -1.95 9.70
N PHE A 40 13.12 -0.98 9.79
CA PHE A 40 13.22 0.10 10.75
C PHE A 40 12.99 -0.36 12.20
N ALA A 41 12.06 -1.29 12.44
CA ALA A 41 11.83 -1.86 13.76
C ALA A 41 13.10 -2.53 14.30
N ARG A 42 13.77 -3.36 13.49
CA ARG A 42 15.03 -4.01 13.87
C ARG A 42 16.18 -3.01 14.06
N LYS A 43 16.19 -1.89 13.32
CA LYS A 43 17.20 -0.83 13.54
C LYS A 43 16.99 -0.09 14.86
N VAL A 44 15.75 0.14 15.26
CA VAL A 44 15.42 0.86 16.50
C VAL A 44 15.60 -0.04 17.72
N ASN A 45 15.22 -1.32 17.62
CA ASN A 45 15.39 -2.29 18.68
C ASN A 45 15.82 -3.66 18.12
N PRO A 46 17.14 -3.90 17.99
CA PRO A 46 17.67 -5.13 17.38
C PRO A 46 17.30 -6.41 18.13
N SER A 47 17.00 -6.29 19.42
CA SER A 47 16.70 -7.42 20.32
C SER A 47 15.22 -7.78 20.35
N GLN A 48 14.35 -6.95 19.76
CA GLN A 48 12.91 -7.13 19.82
C GLN A 48 12.38 -7.67 18.50
N GLU A 49 11.67 -8.78 18.58
CA GLU A 49 10.96 -9.33 17.43
C GLU A 49 9.86 -8.39 16.96
N LEU A 50 9.58 -8.42 15.66
CA LEU A 50 8.49 -7.66 15.08
C LEU A 50 7.18 -8.14 15.71
N ASN A 51 6.54 -7.27 16.49
CA ASN A 51 5.26 -7.56 17.13
C ASN A 51 4.17 -6.62 16.62
N GLY A 52 2.91 -7.05 16.78
CA GLY A 52 1.74 -6.31 16.30
C GLY A 52 1.70 -4.83 16.73
N PRO A 53 2.00 -4.48 18.00
CA PRO A 53 2.01 -3.09 18.45
C PRO A 53 3.02 -2.19 17.73
N ILE A 54 4.24 -2.68 17.49
CA ILE A 54 5.28 -1.91 16.77
C ILE A 54 4.86 -1.69 15.32
N VAL A 55 4.35 -2.74 14.66
CA VAL A 55 3.84 -2.62 13.29
C VAL A 55 2.71 -1.61 13.21
N SER A 56 1.73 -1.70 14.12
CA SER A 56 0.60 -0.77 14.19
C SER A 56 1.09 0.67 14.38
N ARG A 57 2.02 0.90 15.30
CA ARG A 57 2.59 2.24 15.53
C ARG A 57 3.35 2.76 14.30
N GLY A 58 4.12 1.92 13.63
CA GLY A 58 4.83 2.25 12.40
C GLY A 58 3.87 2.65 11.27
N ILE A 59 2.79 1.89 11.08
CA ILE A 59 1.72 2.22 10.13
C ILE A 59 1.11 3.59 10.44
N GLN A 60 0.75 3.85 11.70
CA GLN A 60 0.16 5.13 12.11
C GLN A 60 1.09 6.31 11.85
N LEU A 61 2.40 6.16 12.12
CA LEU A 61 3.40 7.19 11.83
C LEU A 61 3.53 7.46 10.33
N ILE A 62 3.65 6.41 9.51
CA ILE A 62 3.72 6.54 8.05
C ILE A 62 2.47 7.27 7.52
N LEU A 63 1.28 6.85 7.96
CA LEU A 63 0.03 7.49 7.57
C LEU A 63 -0.02 8.96 8.01
N SER A 64 0.49 9.29 9.19
CA SER A 64 0.52 10.68 9.68
C SER A 64 1.43 11.61 8.87
N ILE A 65 2.44 11.06 8.17
CA ILE A 65 3.37 11.84 7.33
C ILE A 65 2.81 12.03 5.91
N ILE A 66 2.09 11.03 5.39
CA ILE A 66 1.50 11.07 4.04
C ILE A 66 0.27 11.98 3.98
N ARG A 67 -0.41 12.15 5.12
CA ARG A 67 -1.66 12.91 5.25
C ARG A 67 -1.41 14.41 5.32
#